data_AF-A0A8C5CA09-F1
#
_entry.id   AF-A0A8C5CA09-F1
#
_cell.length_a   1.000
_cell.length_b   1.000
_cell.length_c   1.000
_cell.angle_alpha   90.00
_cell.angle_beta   90.00
_cell.angle_gamma   90.00
#
_symmetry.space_group_name_H-M   'P 1'
#
loop_
_entity.id
_entity.type
_entity.pdbx_description
1 polymer ?
#
loop_
_entity_poly.entity_id
_entity_poly.type
_entity_poly.pdbx_seq_one_letter_code
_entity_poly.pdbx_strand_id
1 'polypeptide(L)'
;MDHSLIKQARKKDGAVFGLVTQKIVTTQTSTISQNDELANSLGGQIRHMVLKMCLKANASLTKGRSSELTIQPHTTIAYKQNVLIVKPKGDFGLDFMSEKSIPPVTFQTDDWYPPGCTWLTEEVATLSRNFALLSGLKASIRTSLLQRLISVMMQCGAVHLLERVLSQMLDGKRPSLDCVEIEPQRQALQVMLDVLSDEDNGLETEDSSSPLGAFHLVTSALAEMPDDGLAVLMSSCTPRVLRSLALLVQCVIENGEMSLSSDDLAPLTGETFQLTELLFSSCGVELQRDGDVLKTKLSESYQPRPLVLCLAIKGLASMANC
;
A
#
# COMPACT_ATOMS: atom_id res chain seq x y z
N MET A 1 31.46 -6.43 22.07
CA MET A 1 31.31 -5.16 21.34
C MET A 1 30.16 -4.40 21.95
N ASP A 2 30.42 -3.23 22.55
CA ASP A 2 29.49 -2.59 23.49
C ASP A 2 28.74 -1.36 22.98
N HIS A 3 28.75 -1.11 21.67
CA HIS A 3 28.12 0.08 21.09
C HIS A 3 26.59 0.07 21.27
N SER A 4 26.04 1.16 21.80
CA SER A 4 24.63 1.31 22.16
C SER A 4 23.68 1.04 20.98
N LEU A 5 24.00 1.57 19.79
CA LEU A 5 23.20 1.35 18.57
C LEU A 5 23.20 -0.12 18.12
N ILE A 6 24.32 -0.83 18.23
CA ILE A 6 24.42 -2.25 17.87
C ILE A 6 23.61 -3.10 18.85
N LYS A 7 23.64 -2.76 20.15
CA LYS A 7 22.80 -3.40 21.17
C LYS A 7 21.31 -3.16 20.93
N GLN A 8 20.92 -1.97 20.49
CA GLN A 8 19.53 -1.65 20.15
C GLN A 8 19.06 -2.40 18.91
N ALA A 9 19.88 -2.42 17.84
CA ALA A 9 19.55 -3.16 16.62
C ALA A 9 19.41 -4.67 16.88
N ARG A 10 20.28 -5.27 17.71
CA ARG A 10 20.17 -6.70 18.09
C ARG A 10 18.91 -7.05 18.88
N LYS A 11 18.29 -6.08 19.55
CA LYS A 11 17.05 -6.29 20.32
C LYS A 11 15.80 -6.16 19.45
N LYS A 12 15.92 -5.68 18.22
CA LYS A 12 14.82 -5.44 17.29
C LYS A 12 14.94 -6.45 16.15
N ASP A 13 14.02 -7.42 16.10
CA ASP A 13 13.99 -8.40 15.03
C ASP A 13 13.87 -7.71 13.66
N GLY A 14 14.66 -8.19 12.69
CA GLY A 14 14.73 -7.64 11.33
C GLY A 14 15.53 -6.33 11.17
N ALA A 15 16.12 -5.76 12.23
CA ALA A 15 16.92 -4.54 12.10
C ALA A 15 18.30 -4.79 11.47
N VAL A 16 18.56 -4.18 10.30
CA VAL A 16 19.85 -4.25 9.59
C VAL A 16 20.56 -2.90 9.56
N PHE A 17 21.89 -2.92 9.52
CA PHE A 17 22.69 -1.74 9.26
C PHE A 17 22.93 -1.61 7.75
N GLY A 18 22.50 -0.49 7.17
CA GLY A 18 22.82 -0.13 5.79
C GLY A 18 24.05 0.76 5.72
N LEU A 19 25.00 0.44 4.84
CA LEU A 19 26.11 1.31 4.47
C LEU A 19 25.84 1.94 3.10
N VAL A 20 25.78 3.27 3.06
CA VAL A 20 25.72 4.02 1.81
C VAL A 20 27.13 4.13 1.23
N THR A 21 27.39 3.48 0.10
CA THR A 21 28.72 3.47 -0.53
C THR A 21 28.83 4.38 -1.74
N GLN A 22 27.71 4.68 -2.39
CA GLN A 22 27.64 5.61 -3.51
C GLN A 22 26.43 6.51 -3.34
N LYS A 23 26.54 7.74 -3.82
CA LYS A 23 25.43 8.70 -3.84
C LYS A 23 25.48 9.53 -5.10
N ILE A 24 24.30 9.83 -5.63
CA ILE A 24 24.10 10.83 -6.67
C ILE A 24 23.71 12.11 -5.98
N VAL A 25 24.47 13.17 -6.23
CA VAL A 25 24.27 14.48 -5.62
C VAL A 25 24.04 15.54 -6.69
N THR A 26 23.20 16.52 -6.40
CA THR A 26 23.11 17.72 -7.23
C THR A 26 24.41 18.51 -7.14
N THR A 27 24.83 19.12 -8.25
CA THR A 27 26.03 19.99 -8.30
C THR A 27 25.67 21.46 -8.32
N GLN A 28 24.44 21.79 -8.68
CA GLN A 28 23.93 23.14 -8.81
C GLN A 28 22.51 23.24 -8.27
N THR A 29 22.09 24.45 -7.92
CA THR A 29 20.71 24.73 -7.53
C THR A 29 19.81 24.42 -8.73
N SER A 30 18.84 23.55 -8.52
CA SER A 30 17.94 23.08 -9.56
C SER A 30 16.52 23.29 -9.11
N THR A 31 15.64 23.69 -10.01
CA THR A 31 14.28 24.03 -9.66
C THR A 31 13.30 23.21 -10.47
N ILE A 32 12.36 22.57 -9.79
CA ILE A 32 11.30 21.75 -10.38
C ILE A 32 10.00 22.55 -10.24
N SER A 33 9.47 22.99 -11.38
CA SER A 33 8.18 23.67 -11.47
C SER A 33 7.14 22.74 -12.09
N GLN A 34 5.97 22.62 -11.46
CA GLN A 34 4.81 21.99 -12.06
C GLN A 34 4.06 23.03 -12.92
N ASN A 35 4.03 22.85 -14.24
CA ASN A 35 3.22 23.68 -15.14
C ASN A 35 1.85 23.03 -15.33
N ASP A 36 0.79 23.67 -14.83
CA ASP A 36 -0.62 23.29 -15.08
C ASP A 36 -1.09 23.79 -16.47
N GLU A 37 -0.33 23.55 -17.53
CA GLU A 37 -0.80 23.75 -18.90
C GLU A 37 -1.21 22.42 -19.51
N LEU A 38 -2.42 21.98 -19.16
CA LEU A 38 -3.38 21.25 -20.02
C LEU A 38 -4.73 21.20 -19.29
N ALA A 39 -5.27 22.37 -18.95
CA ALA A 39 -6.68 22.53 -18.63
C ALA A 39 -7.41 22.83 -19.94
N ASN A 40 -7.90 21.80 -20.62
CA ASN A 40 -9.09 21.91 -21.47
C ASN A 40 -9.80 20.55 -21.63
N SER A 41 -11.07 20.57 -21.23
CA SER A 41 -12.13 19.56 -21.36
C SER A 41 -11.99 18.22 -20.63
N LEU A 42 -12.51 18.13 -19.42
CA LEU A 42 -13.84 17.56 -19.14
C LEU A 42 -14.23 17.91 -17.69
N GLY A 43 -15.46 18.38 -17.51
CA GLY A 43 -15.90 19.09 -16.31
C GLY A 43 -16.13 18.18 -15.10
N GLY A 44 -15.85 18.73 -13.92
CA GLY A 44 -16.38 18.20 -12.64
C GLY A 44 -15.31 17.74 -11.65
N GLN A 45 -14.79 18.68 -10.86
CA GLN A 45 -14.23 18.48 -9.50
C GLN A 45 -13.34 17.25 -9.24
N ILE A 46 -12.04 17.36 -9.53
CA ILE A 46 -11.00 16.74 -8.69
C ILE A 46 -9.87 17.77 -8.54
N ARG A 47 -9.86 18.49 -7.41
CA ARG A 47 -8.80 19.46 -7.04
C ARG A 47 -8.12 19.05 -5.74
N HIS A 48 -7.50 17.89 -5.67
CA HIS A 48 -6.54 17.59 -4.60
C HIS A 48 -5.51 16.57 -5.11
N MET A 49 -4.55 17.04 -5.90
CA MET A 49 -3.32 16.30 -6.15
C MET A 49 -2.38 16.59 -4.97
N VAL A 50 -2.31 15.66 -4.02
CA VAL A 50 -1.36 15.77 -2.91
C VAL A 50 -0.09 15.03 -3.33
N LEU A 51 0.88 15.79 -3.85
CA LEU A 51 2.24 15.30 -4.09
C LEU A 51 2.89 14.98 -2.75
N LYS A 52 3.02 13.70 -2.42
CA LYS A 52 3.71 13.23 -1.21
C LYS A 52 5.22 13.16 -1.47
N MET A 53 5.92 14.29 -1.35
CA MET A 53 7.39 14.30 -1.27
C MET A 53 7.84 14.32 0.18
N CYS A 54 8.18 13.15 0.75
CA CYS A 54 8.89 13.10 2.03
C CYS A 54 10.40 13.31 1.77
N LEU A 55 10.79 14.55 1.51
CA LEU A 55 12.20 14.94 1.40
C LEU A 55 12.77 15.14 2.81
N LYS A 56 13.55 14.17 3.30
CA LYS A 56 14.55 14.41 4.36
C LYS A 56 15.75 15.16 3.76
N ALA A 57 15.54 16.41 3.36
CA ALA A 57 16.61 17.29 2.92
C ALA A 57 16.25 18.75 3.24
N ASN A 58 17.27 19.58 3.42
CA ASN A 58 17.21 21.01 3.74
C ASN A 58 16.61 21.85 2.58
N ALA A 59 15.42 21.49 2.10
CA ALA A 59 14.71 22.18 1.03
C ALA A 59 13.65 23.11 1.63
N SER A 60 13.75 24.40 1.31
CA SER A 60 12.73 25.39 1.66
C SER A 60 11.63 25.39 0.62
N LEU A 61 10.37 25.17 1.04
CA LEU A 61 9.21 25.30 0.18
C LEU A 61 8.61 26.71 0.35
N THR A 62 8.61 27.53 -0.70
CA THR A 62 7.90 28.81 -0.71
C THR A 62 6.51 28.61 -1.29
N LYS A 63 5.47 28.77 -0.45
CA LYS A 63 4.07 28.58 -0.86
C LYS A 63 3.57 29.76 -1.70
N GLY A 64 3.68 29.64 -3.02
CA GLY A 64 3.02 30.49 -4.01
C GLY A 64 2.10 29.66 -4.91
N ARG A 65 1.22 30.32 -5.69
CA ARG A 65 0.23 29.68 -6.59
C ARG A 65 0.83 28.78 -7.70
N SER A 66 2.14 28.69 -7.78
CA SER A 66 2.92 27.69 -8.51
C SER A 66 3.81 26.99 -7.48
N SER A 67 3.68 25.66 -7.36
CA SER A 67 4.51 24.90 -6.42
C SER A 67 5.86 24.68 -7.08
N GLU A 68 6.83 25.49 -6.71
CA GLU A 68 8.21 25.41 -7.17
C GLU A 68 9.07 24.74 -6.08
N LEU A 69 9.64 23.57 -6.39
CA LEU A 69 10.57 22.87 -5.51
C LEU A 69 12.01 23.23 -5.90
N THR A 70 12.70 23.93 -5.01
CA THR A 70 14.12 24.23 -5.19
C THR A 70 15.00 23.18 -4.50
N ILE A 71 15.80 22.47 -5.27
CA ILE A 71 16.81 21.53 -4.81
C ILE A 71 18.16 22.24 -4.74
N GLN A 72 18.72 22.35 -3.54
CA GLN A 72 20.01 23.00 -3.32
C GLN A 72 21.18 22.15 -3.87
N PRO A 73 22.35 22.75 -4.17
CA PRO A 73 23.56 22.00 -4.49
C PRO A 73 23.92 21.03 -3.36
N HIS A 74 24.56 19.92 -3.72
CA HIS A 74 24.98 18.84 -2.82
C HIS A 74 23.84 18.10 -2.12
N THR A 75 22.61 18.21 -2.63
CA THR A 75 21.48 17.40 -2.18
C THR A 75 21.60 15.99 -2.75
N THR A 76 21.53 14.97 -1.89
CA THR A 76 21.54 13.56 -2.34
C THR A 76 20.17 13.20 -2.91
N ILE A 77 20.14 12.77 -4.17
CA ILE A 77 18.91 12.41 -4.88
C ILE A 77 18.72 10.89 -5.01
N ALA A 78 19.82 10.13 -4.96
CA ALA A 78 19.80 8.67 -4.95
C ALA A 78 21.07 8.13 -4.30
N TYR A 79 21.04 6.88 -3.84
CA TYR A 79 22.21 6.24 -3.23
C TYR A 79 22.21 4.72 -3.42
N LYS A 80 23.41 4.13 -3.35
CA LYS A 80 23.61 2.67 -3.28
C LYS A 80 23.81 2.27 -1.83
N GLN A 81 22.93 1.41 -1.32
CA GLN A 81 23.00 0.83 0.02
C GLN A 81 23.50 -0.61 -0.05
N ASN A 82 24.49 -0.94 0.78
CA ASN A 82 24.95 -2.30 1.02
C ASN A 82 24.62 -2.70 2.46
N VAL A 83 24.45 -4.00 2.74
CA VAL A 83 24.21 -4.47 4.10
C VAL A 83 25.53 -4.60 4.84
N LEU A 84 25.59 -4.04 6.05
CA LEU A 84 26.72 -4.13 6.95
C LEU A 84 26.53 -5.31 7.91
N ILE A 85 27.41 -6.30 7.82
CA ILE A 85 27.43 -7.46 8.70
C ILE A 85 28.32 -7.17 9.90
N VAL A 86 27.73 -7.17 11.10
CA VAL A 86 28.47 -6.98 12.36
C VAL A 86 28.74 -8.33 13.01
N LYS A 87 29.99 -8.80 12.94
CA LYS A 87 30.38 -10.10 13.50
C LYS A 87 30.51 -10.03 15.04
N PRO A 88 30.30 -11.14 15.78
CA PRO A 88 30.37 -11.17 17.24
C PRO A 88 31.69 -10.66 17.84
N LYS A 89 32.80 -10.85 17.12
CA LYS A 89 34.15 -10.42 17.53
C LYS A 89 34.45 -8.94 17.29
N GLY A 90 33.54 -8.21 16.65
CA GLY A 90 33.71 -6.78 16.34
C GLY A 90 34.28 -6.49 14.96
N ASP A 91 34.41 -7.51 14.12
CA ASP A 91 34.77 -7.34 12.72
C ASP A 91 33.54 -6.92 11.91
N PHE A 92 33.74 -6.03 10.93
CA PHE A 92 32.71 -5.57 10.01
C PHE A 92 32.93 -6.18 8.64
N GLY A 93 31.87 -6.78 8.08
CA GLY A 93 31.84 -7.24 6.70
C GLY A 93 30.85 -6.43 5.89
N LEU A 94 31.09 -6.31 4.59
CA LEU A 94 30.11 -5.81 3.64
C LEU A 94 29.58 -6.98 2.84
N ASP A 95 28.27 -7.14 2.84
CA ASP A 95 27.62 -8.00 1.86
C ASP A 95 27.46 -7.18 0.57
N PHE A 96 28.39 -7.40 -0.36
CA PHE A 96 28.17 -7.01 -1.73
C PHE A 96 27.25 -8.08 -2.28
N MET A 97 25.95 -7.79 -2.41
CA MET A 97 25.01 -8.66 -3.11
C MET A 97 25.55 -8.89 -4.53
N SER A 98 26.39 -9.92 -4.67
CA SER A 98 26.65 -10.65 -5.89
C SER A 98 25.47 -11.58 -6.03
N GLU A 99 24.93 -11.63 -7.23
CA GLU A 99 23.94 -12.61 -7.65
C GLU A 99 24.24 -13.99 -7.03
N LYS A 100 23.23 -14.53 -6.32
CA LYS A 100 23.01 -15.94 -5.88
C LYS A 100 23.43 -16.36 -4.44
N SER A 101 22.39 -16.71 -3.66
CA SER A 101 22.24 -17.84 -2.71
C SER A 101 22.70 -17.72 -1.22
N ILE A 102 21.82 -17.19 -0.34
CA ILE A 102 21.05 -17.82 0.79
C ILE A 102 21.81 -18.76 1.81
N PRO A 103 21.49 -18.87 3.15
CA PRO A 103 21.16 -17.92 4.25
C PRO A 103 21.77 -18.34 5.65
N PRO A 104 21.26 -17.83 6.80
CA PRO A 104 20.47 -18.72 7.66
C PRO A 104 19.05 -18.18 7.97
N VAL A 105 18.06 -18.99 7.57
CA VAL A 105 16.63 -19.06 7.99
C VAL A 105 15.78 -17.80 7.68
N THR A 106 15.36 -17.57 6.43
CA THR A 106 14.07 -17.94 5.75
C THR A 106 12.82 -17.40 6.45
N PHE A 107 11.98 -16.56 5.83
CA PHE A 107 11.23 -16.83 4.60
C PHE A 107 11.53 -15.85 3.44
N GLN A 108 12.13 -16.35 2.37
CA GLN A 108 12.03 -15.80 1.01
C GLN A 108 11.87 -16.99 0.07
N THR A 109 10.77 -17.02 -0.67
CA THR A 109 10.60 -17.84 -1.87
C THR A 109 11.23 -17.07 -3.03
N ASP A 110 12.38 -17.57 -3.48
CA ASP A 110 13.04 -17.16 -4.72
C ASP A 110 12.34 -17.93 -5.85
N ASP A 111 11.26 -17.40 -6.41
CA ASP A 111 10.60 -18.04 -7.55
C ASP A 111 10.72 -17.16 -8.81
N TRP A 112 11.59 -17.61 -9.71
CA TRP A 112 11.59 -17.23 -11.11
C TRP A 112 10.32 -17.82 -11.75
N TYR A 113 9.29 -17.00 -11.94
CA TYR A 113 8.02 -17.48 -12.48
C TYR A 113 8.08 -17.68 -14.01
N PRO A 114 7.80 -18.89 -14.52
CA PRO A 114 7.70 -19.13 -15.95
C PRO A 114 6.48 -18.43 -16.57
N PRO A 115 6.41 -18.28 -17.91
CA PRO A 115 5.28 -17.68 -18.59
C PRO A 115 4.01 -18.51 -18.35
N GLY A 116 3.05 -17.91 -17.63
CA GLY A 116 1.88 -18.58 -17.07
C GLY A 116 1.69 -18.25 -15.58
N CYS A 117 1.83 -16.97 -15.24
CA CYS A 117 1.97 -16.43 -13.87
C CYS A 117 0.86 -16.87 -12.90
N THR A 118 1.08 -17.95 -12.13
CA THR A 118 0.23 -18.36 -10.99
C THR A 118 0.62 -17.71 -9.67
N TRP A 119 1.74 -16.96 -9.63
CA TRP A 119 2.26 -16.36 -8.40
C TRP A 119 1.23 -15.49 -7.67
N LEU A 120 0.47 -14.69 -8.42
CA LEU A 120 -0.55 -13.81 -7.86
C LEU A 120 -1.70 -14.63 -7.27
N THR A 121 -2.07 -15.72 -7.93
CA THR A 121 -3.08 -16.68 -7.46
C THR A 121 -2.63 -17.34 -6.17
N GLU A 122 -1.39 -17.79 -6.09
CA GLU A 122 -0.81 -18.43 -4.91
C GLU A 122 -0.73 -17.46 -3.73
N GLU A 123 -0.17 -16.26 -3.92
CA GLU A 123 -0.06 -15.22 -2.88
C GLU A 123 -1.42 -14.72 -2.39
N VAL A 124 -2.39 -14.53 -3.29
CA VAL A 124 -3.73 -14.13 -2.85
C VAL A 124 -4.44 -15.30 -2.13
N ALA A 125 -4.17 -16.55 -2.52
CA ALA A 125 -4.72 -17.73 -1.85
C ALA A 125 -4.17 -17.88 -0.41
N THR A 126 -2.86 -17.68 -0.19
CA THR A 126 -2.26 -17.72 1.16
C THR A 126 -2.87 -16.64 2.07
N LEU A 127 -3.19 -15.47 1.52
CA LEU A 127 -3.75 -14.34 2.26
C LEU A 127 -5.29 -14.38 2.35
N SER A 128 -5.97 -15.30 1.66
CA SER A 128 -7.43 -15.33 1.52
C SER A 128 -8.19 -15.44 2.85
N ARG A 129 -7.61 -16.16 3.83
CA ARG A 129 -8.18 -16.28 5.19
C ARG A 129 -8.38 -14.92 5.87
N ASN A 130 -7.52 -13.94 5.58
CA ASN A 130 -7.66 -12.59 6.15
C ASN A 130 -8.95 -11.91 5.68
N PHE A 131 -9.35 -12.08 4.42
CA PHE A 131 -10.63 -11.55 3.93
C PHE A 131 -11.81 -12.25 4.57
N ALA A 132 -11.69 -13.56 4.83
CA ALA A 132 -12.71 -14.32 5.54
C ALA A 132 -12.92 -13.77 6.97
N LEU A 133 -11.83 -13.46 7.69
CA LEU A 133 -11.87 -12.86 9.03
C LEU A 133 -12.61 -11.52 9.02
N LEU A 134 -12.34 -10.63 8.06
CA LEU A 134 -13.03 -9.34 7.93
C LEU A 134 -14.50 -9.52 7.55
N SER A 135 -14.81 -10.45 6.65
CA SER A 135 -16.18 -10.76 6.25
C SER A 135 -17.00 -11.41 7.37
N GLY A 136 -16.35 -12.13 8.29
CA GLY A 136 -16.99 -12.80 9.42
C GLY A 136 -17.39 -11.85 10.56
N LEU A 137 -16.88 -10.61 10.58
CA LEU A 137 -17.29 -9.60 11.56
C LEU A 137 -18.78 -9.26 11.43
N LYS A 138 -19.39 -8.84 12.55
CA LYS A 138 -20.78 -8.37 12.59
C LYS A 138 -20.97 -7.25 11.56
N ALA A 139 -22.11 -7.23 10.85
CA ALA A 139 -22.35 -6.28 9.75
C ALA A 139 -22.21 -4.80 10.17
N SER A 140 -22.60 -4.46 11.39
CA SER A 140 -22.43 -3.11 11.96
C SER A 140 -20.95 -2.74 12.13
N ILE A 141 -20.12 -3.70 12.56
CA ILE A 141 -18.67 -3.56 12.71
C ILE A 141 -18.03 -3.36 11.34
N ARG A 142 -18.33 -4.24 10.36
CA ARG A 142 -17.80 -4.12 8.99
C ARG A 142 -18.10 -2.77 8.38
N THR A 143 -19.35 -2.32 8.48
CA THR A 143 -19.79 -1.04 7.92
C THR A 143 -19.10 0.14 8.61
N SER A 144 -18.99 0.11 9.95
CA SER A 144 -18.28 1.13 10.73
C SER A 144 -16.80 1.20 10.37
N LEU A 145 -16.11 0.05 10.27
CA LEU A 145 -14.70 -0.03 9.88
C LEU A 145 -14.48 0.49 8.47
N LEU A 146 -15.30 0.08 7.50
CA LEU A 146 -15.21 0.54 6.13
C LEU A 146 -15.39 2.06 6.02
N GLN A 147 -16.43 2.61 6.66
CA GLN A 147 -16.70 4.05 6.64
C GLN A 147 -15.55 4.86 7.23
N ARG A 148 -14.98 4.39 8.35
CA ARG A 148 -13.86 5.07 9.01
C ARG A 148 -12.58 4.94 8.19
N LEU A 149 -12.31 3.77 7.59
CA LEU A 149 -11.17 3.57 6.72
C LEU A 149 -11.24 4.48 5.48
N ILE A 150 -12.41 4.60 4.85
CA ILE A 150 -12.62 5.55 3.75
C ILE A 150 -12.34 6.99 4.22
N SER A 151 -12.82 7.37 5.41
CA SER A 151 -12.52 8.69 5.98
C SER A 151 -11.02 8.91 6.24
N VAL A 152 -10.30 7.88 6.68
CA VAL A 152 -8.84 7.90 6.85
C VAL A 152 -8.14 8.04 5.50
N MET A 153 -8.58 7.33 4.46
CA MET A 153 -8.00 7.44 3.12
C MET A 153 -8.07 8.88 2.58
N MET A 154 -9.14 9.61 2.88
CA MET A 154 -9.33 11.02 2.47
C MET A 154 -8.33 12.00 3.11
N GLN A 155 -7.61 11.58 4.15
CA GLN A 155 -6.65 12.43 4.86
C GLN A 155 -5.22 12.08 4.43
N CYS A 156 -4.48 13.08 3.95
CA CYS A 156 -3.10 12.89 3.51
C CYS A 156 -2.23 12.27 4.61
N GLY A 157 -1.59 11.14 4.31
CA GLY A 157 -0.67 10.45 5.22
C GLY A 157 -1.32 9.69 6.38
N ALA A 158 -2.64 9.76 6.53
CA ALA A 158 -3.36 9.12 7.63
C ALA A 158 -3.39 7.59 7.52
N VAL A 159 -3.43 7.04 6.30
CA VAL A 159 -3.35 5.59 6.05
C VAL A 159 -2.03 5.02 6.56
N HIS A 160 -0.92 5.71 6.33
CA HIS A 160 0.40 5.27 6.81
C HIS A 160 0.54 5.38 8.34
N LEU A 161 -0.14 6.36 8.93
CA LEU A 161 -0.20 6.46 10.38
C LEU A 161 -0.99 5.30 10.98
N LEU A 162 -2.14 5.00 10.40
CA LEU A 162 -2.97 3.86 10.82
C LEU A 162 -2.21 2.55 10.68
N GLU A 163 -1.53 2.32 9.54
CA GLU A 163 -0.66 1.16 9.32
C GLU A 163 0.38 1.02 10.45
N ARG A 164 1.11 2.09 10.76
CA ARG A 164 2.12 2.08 11.81
C ARG A 164 1.55 1.77 13.19
N VAL A 165 0.38 2.30 13.50
CA VAL A 165 -0.29 2.08 14.80
C VAL A 165 -0.76 0.62 14.92
N LEU A 166 -1.32 0.06 13.86
CA LEU A 166 -1.71 -1.35 13.81
C LEU A 166 -0.50 -2.29 13.92
N SER A 167 0.60 -1.98 13.24
CA SER A 167 1.89 -2.66 13.38
C SER A 167 2.38 -2.68 14.84
N GLN A 168 2.27 -1.56 15.56
CA GLN A 168 2.63 -1.49 16.99
C GLN A 168 1.76 -2.40 17.85
N MET A 169 0.46 -2.49 17.55
CA MET A 169 -0.45 -3.34 18.31
C MET A 169 -0.19 -4.83 18.07
N LEU A 170 0.14 -5.22 16.84
CA LEU A 170 0.58 -6.60 16.52
C LEU A 170 1.87 -6.96 17.24
N ASP A 171 2.78 -6.00 17.44
CA ASP A 171 3.99 -6.15 18.27
C ASP A 171 3.69 -6.18 19.79
N GLY A 172 2.43 -6.12 20.22
CA GLY A 172 2.02 -6.06 21.63
C GLY A 172 2.31 -4.71 22.32
N LYS A 173 2.59 -3.65 21.55
CA LYS A 173 2.85 -2.29 22.07
C LYS A 173 1.55 -1.50 22.15
N ARG A 174 1.51 -0.53 23.08
CA ARG A 174 0.38 0.39 23.16
C ARG A 174 0.40 1.36 21.96
N PRO A 175 -0.75 1.54 21.29
CA PRO A 175 -0.85 2.49 20.18
C PRO A 175 -0.65 3.92 20.70
N SER A 176 0.26 4.70 20.09
CA SER A 176 0.39 6.13 20.36
C SER A 176 -0.21 6.94 19.21
N LEU A 177 -1.24 7.71 19.53
CA LEU A 177 -1.89 8.66 18.62
C LEU A 177 -1.44 10.11 18.89
N ASP A 178 -0.37 10.32 19.66
CA ASP A 178 0.09 11.65 20.10
C ASP A 178 0.54 12.55 18.93
N CYS A 179 0.85 11.94 17.78
CA CYS A 179 1.21 12.65 16.55
C CYS A 179 -0.02 13.09 15.72
N VAL A 180 -1.24 12.73 16.12
CA VAL A 180 -2.48 13.21 15.47
C VAL A 180 -2.92 14.50 16.13
N GLU A 181 -2.66 15.62 15.48
CA GLU A 181 -3.08 16.94 15.98
C GLU A 181 -4.59 17.18 15.79
N ILE A 182 -5.23 16.49 14.85
CA ILE A 182 -6.64 16.67 14.49
C ILE A 182 -7.52 15.80 15.38
N GLU A 183 -8.19 16.42 16.36
CA GLU A 183 -9.03 15.73 17.35
C GLU A 183 -10.11 14.80 16.74
N PRO A 184 -10.90 15.21 15.72
CA PRO A 184 -11.87 14.30 15.09
C PRO A 184 -11.23 13.07 14.44
N GLN A 185 -10.03 13.22 13.88
CA GLN A 185 -9.29 12.13 13.26
C GLN A 185 -8.74 11.17 14.31
N ARG A 186 -8.22 11.71 15.42
CA ARG A 186 -7.74 10.92 16.56
C ARG A 186 -8.88 10.08 17.13
N GLN A 187 -10.05 10.67 17.32
CA GLN A 187 -11.24 9.96 17.79
C GLN A 187 -11.71 8.90 16.79
N ALA A 188 -11.69 9.20 15.50
CA ALA A 188 -12.06 8.23 14.45
C ALA A 188 -11.13 7.00 14.46
N LEU A 189 -9.82 7.22 14.57
CA LEU A 189 -8.81 6.18 14.69
C LEU A 189 -8.99 5.38 15.99
N GLN A 190 -9.15 6.05 17.14
CA GLN A 190 -9.34 5.38 18.42
C GLN A 190 -10.50 4.40 18.39
N VAL A 191 -11.66 4.81 17.86
CA VAL A 191 -12.82 3.93 17.75
C VAL A 191 -12.56 2.73 16.84
N MET A 192 -11.78 2.89 15.76
CA MET A 192 -11.37 1.73 14.94
C MET A 192 -10.51 0.75 15.73
N LEU A 193 -9.55 1.26 16.52
CA LEU A 193 -8.67 0.43 17.32
C LEU A 193 -9.44 -0.30 18.42
N ASP A 194 -10.38 0.37 19.09
CA ASP A 194 -11.21 -0.24 20.14
C ASP A 194 -12.04 -1.41 19.57
N VAL A 195 -12.64 -1.23 18.38
CA VAL A 195 -13.41 -2.28 17.70
C VAL A 195 -12.55 -3.48 17.30
N LEU A 196 -11.31 -3.24 16.87
CA LEU A 196 -10.37 -4.30 16.44
C LEU A 196 -9.66 -5.01 17.61
N SER A 197 -9.64 -4.38 18.78
CA SER A 197 -8.99 -4.92 20.00
C SER A 197 -9.95 -5.72 20.88
N ASP A 198 -11.25 -5.64 20.61
CA ASP A 198 -12.28 -6.33 21.38
C ASP A 198 -12.31 -7.82 21.03
N GLU A 199 -11.98 -8.65 22.02
CA GLU A 199 -11.88 -10.11 21.90
C GLU A 199 -13.22 -10.77 21.55
N ASP A 200 -14.36 -10.12 21.83
CA ASP A 200 -15.71 -10.61 21.45
C ASP A 200 -15.99 -10.49 19.94
N ASN A 201 -15.11 -9.81 19.20
CA ASN A 201 -15.24 -9.62 17.75
C ASN A 201 -14.38 -10.60 16.95
N GLY A 202 -13.69 -11.55 17.60
CA GLY A 202 -12.84 -12.57 16.96
C GLY A 202 -13.34 -14.00 17.18
N LEU A 203 -13.14 -14.86 16.18
CA LEU A 203 -13.24 -16.32 16.34
C LEU A 203 -11.98 -16.80 17.07
N GLU A 204 -12.14 -17.54 18.18
CA GLU A 204 -11.05 -18.31 18.78
C GLU A 204 -10.46 -19.23 17.71
N THR A 205 -9.27 -18.91 17.21
CA THR A 205 -8.53 -19.80 16.31
C THR A 205 -7.08 -19.87 16.77
N GLU A 206 -6.55 -21.09 16.80
CA GLU A 206 -5.22 -21.45 17.33
C GLU A 206 -4.03 -20.88 16.52
N ASP A 207 -4.30 -20.05 15.50
CA ASP A 207 -3.30 -19.43 14.64
C ASP A 207 -3.22 -17.91 14.86
N SER A 208 -2.04 -17.35 14.59
CA SER A 208 -1.67 -15.93 14.65
C SER A 208 -2.48 -14.96 13.75
N SER A 209 -3.60 -15.37 13.15
CA SER A 209 -4.43 -14.54 12.27
C SER A 209 -5.65 -13.97 13.01
N SER A 210 -5.54 -12.74 13.50
CA SER A 210 -6.64 -12.00 14.15
C SER A 210 -7.34 -11.04 13.17
N PRO A 211 -8.57 -10.60 13.45
CA PRO A 211 -9.21 -9.51 12.70
C PRO A 211 -8.34 -8.25 12.63
N LEU A 212 -7.56 -7.97 13.68
CA LEU A 212 -6.56 -6.90 13.71
C LEU A 212 -5.46 -7.12 12.66
N GLY A 213 -4.91 -8.33 12.55
CA GLY A 213 -3.91 -8.69 11.54
C GLY A 213 -4.46 -8.60 10.12
N ALA A 214 -5.69 -9.07 9.90
CA ALA A 214 -6.37 -8.95 8.62
C ALA A 214 -6.62 -7.49 8.23
N PHE A 215 -7.01 -6.65 9.19
CA PHE A 215 -7.21 -5.22 8.96
C PHE A 215 -5.89 -4.48 8.71
N HIS A 216 -4.81 -4.87 9.40
CA HIS A 216 -3.46 -4.36 9.16
C HIS A 216 -2.96 -4.70 7.76
N LEU A 217 -3.21 -5.91 7.26
CA LEU A 217 -2.89 -6.31 5.89
C LEU A 217 -3.55 -5.38 4.85
N VAL A 218 -4.86 -5.15 4.99
CA VAL A 218 -5.60 -4.25 4.09
C VAL A 218 -5.08 -2.82 4.19
N THR A 219 -4.81 -2.35 5.40
CA THR A 219 -4.27 -0.99 5.61
C THR A 219 -2.87 -0.85 5.02
N SER A 220 -2.03 -1.88 5.12
CA SER A 220 -0.69 -1.92 4.53
C SER A 220 -0.76 -1.87 3.01
N ALA A 221 -1.67 -2.64 2.41
CA ALA A 221 -1.91 -2.57 0.98
C ALA A 221 -2.37 -1.16 0.55
N LEU A 222 -3.30 -0.53 1.29
CA LEU A 222 -3.72 0.84 1.01
C LEU A 222 -2.60 1.87 1.18
N ALA A 223 -1.65 1.63 2.10
CA ALA A 223 -0.48 2.50 2.28
C ALA A 223 0.54 2.37 1.13
N GLU A 224 0.66 1.17 0.54
CA GLU A 224 1.59 0.88 -0.55
C GLU A 224 1.00 1.21 -1.94
N MET A 225 -0.32 1.47 -2.02
CA MET A 225 -0.97 1.91 -3.26
C MET A 225 -0.34 3.21 -3.79
N PRO A 226 -0.11 3.34 -5.11
CA PRO A 226 0.28 4.60 -5.73
C PRO A 226 -0.72 5.71 -5.39
N ASP A 227 -0.26 6.93 -5.15
CA ASP A 227 -1.11 8.06 -4.75
C ASP A 227 -2.28 8.28 -5.74
N ASP A 228 -2.02 8.20 -7.05
CA ASP A 228 -3.04 8.33 -8.10
C ASP A 228 -4.05 7.17 -8.06
N GLY A 229 -3.59 5.94 -7.84
CA GLY A 229 -4.44 4.77 -7.70
C GLY A 229 -5.31 4.83 -6.44
N LEU A 230 -4.73 5.27 -5.31
CA LEU A 230 -5.46 5.46 -4.06
C LEU A 230 -6.53 6.55 -4.21
N ALA A 231 -6.22 7.65 -4.90
CA ALA A 231 -7.17 8.72 -5.20
C ALA A 231 -8.38 8.24 -6.01
N VAL A 232 -8.12 7.43 -7.03
CA VAL A 232 -9.19 6.84 -7.84
C VAL A 232 -10.01 5.85 -7.01
N LEU A 233 -9.36 4.96 -6.24
CA LEU A 233 -10.05 3.99 -5.39
C LEU A 233 -10.96 4.69 -4.38
N MET A 234 -10.51 5.79 -3.77
CA MET A 234 -11.31 6.61 -2.84
C MET A 234 -12.61 7.12 -3.47
N SER A 235 -12.56 7.58 -4.72
CA SER A 235 -13.75 8.07 -5.43
C SER A 235 -14.76 6.96 -5.75
N SER A 236 -14.31 5.70 -5.69
CA SER A 236 -15.03 4.51 -6.14
C SER A 236 -15.50 3.60 -5.00
N CYS A 237 -15.36 4.02 -3.73
CA CYS A 237 -15.70 3.24 -2.52
C CYS A 237 -17.23 3.13 -2.22
N THR A 238 -18.06 2.84 -3.23
CA THR A 238 -19.45 2.43 -3.00
C THR A 238 -19.54 0.89 -2.96
N PRO A 239 -20.47 0.28 -2.18
CA PRO A 239 -20.54 -1.18 -2.08
C PRO A 239 -20.71 -1.89 -3.42
N ARG A 240 -21.49 -1.31 -4.34
CA ARG A 240 -21.70 -1.88 -5.68
C ARG A 240 -20.43 -1.82 -6.53
N VAL A 241 -19.74 -0.69 -6.55
CA VAL A 241 -18.49 -0.52 -7.30
C VAL A 241 -17.38 -1.40 -6.71
N LEU A 242 -17.25 -1.46 -5.38
CA LEU A 242 -16.28 -2.35 -4.71
C LEU A 242 -16.52 -3.83 -5.04
N ARG A 243 -17.78 -4.26 -5.14
CA ARG A 243 -18.12 -5.63 -5.57
C ARG A 243 -17.68 -5.88 -7.01
N SER A 244 -17.99 -4.98 -7.94
CA SER A 244 -17.56 -5.10 -9.34
C SER A 244 -16.04 -5.09 -9.49
N LEU A 245 -15.35 -4.23 -8.74
CA LEU A 245 -13.89 -4.20 -8.68
C LEU A 245 -13.30 -5.50 -8.13
N ALA A 246 -13.93 -6.12 -7.13
CA ALA A 246 -13.49 -7.40 -6.58
C ALA A 246 -13.64 -8.56 -7.59
N LEU A 247 -14.66 -8.51 -8.45
CA LEU A 247 -14.83 -9.48 -9.54
C LEU A 247 -13.79 -9.28 -10.64
N LEU A 248 -13.47 -8.03 -10.99
CA LEU A 248 -12.35 -7.73 -11.89
C LEU A 248 -11.02 -8.24 -11.33
N VAL A 249 -10.76 -8.01 -10.05
CA VAL A 249 -9.57 -8.55 -9.38
C VAL A 249 -9.56 -10.08 -9.41
N GLN A 250 -10.71 -10.74 -9.25
CA GLN A 250 -10.78 -12.19 -9.40
C GLN A 250 -10.41 -12.63 -10.82
N CYS A 251 -10.89 -11.91 -11.84
CA CYS A 251 -10.51 -12.13 -13.24
C CYS A 251 -8.99 -11.95 -13.46
N VAL A 252 -8.38 -10.93 -12.84
CA VAL A 252 -6.91 -10.73 -12.85
C VAL A 252 -6.17 -11.92 -12.24
N ILE A 253 -6.64 -12.40 -11.09
CA ILE A 253 -6.02 -13.51 -10.35
C ILE A 253 -6.09 -14.82 -11.14
N GLU A 254 -7.21 -15.07 -11.81
CA GLU A 254 -7.45 -16.29 -12.58
C GLU A 254 -6.87 -16.23 -14.00
N ASN A 255 -6.31 -15.07 -14.40
CA ASN A 255 -5.96 -14.77 -15.78
C ASN A 255 -7.12 -15.07 -16.74
N GLY A 256 -8.33 -14.72 -16.29
CA GLY A 256 -9.59 -15.02 -16.93
C GLY A 256 -10.03 -13.96 -17.94
N GLU A 257 -11.21 -14.19 -18.50
CA GLU A 257 -11.92 -13.24 -19.35
C GLU A 257 -13.30 -13.00 -18.74
N MET A 258 -13.82 -11.76 -18.81
CA MET A 258 -15.16 -11.46 -18.35
C MET A 258 -15.96 -10.62 -19.35
N SER A 259 -17.27 -10.85 -19.40
CA SER A 259 -18.17 -10.07 -20.27
C SER A 259 -18.54 -8.73 -19.63
N LEU A 260 -18.32 -7.64 -20.37
CA LEU A 260 -18.71 -6.27 -19.99
C LEU A 260 -20.23 -6.10 -19.88
N SER A 261 -21.00 -6.91 -20.62
CA SER A 261 -22.46 -6.95 -20.55
C SER A 261 -23.01 -7.67 -19.31
N SER A 262 -22.15 -8.17 -18.41
CA SER A 262 -22.61 -8.75 -17.14
C SER A 262 -23.23 -7.69 -16.23
N ASP A 263 -24.37 -8.00 -15.62
CA ASP A 263 -25.01 -7.17 -14.58
C ASP A 263 -24.04 -6.84 -13.43
N ASP A 264 -23.06 -7.73 -13.19
CA ASP A 264 -22.04 -7.55 -12.17
C ASP A 264 -21.08 -6.39 -12.47
N LEU A 265 -20.94 -5.98 -13.74
CA LEU A 265 -20.12 -4.85 -14.17
C LEU A 265 -20.91 -3.60 -14.51
N ALA A 266 -22.25 -3.63 -14.42
CA ALA A 266 -23.10 -2.46 -14.64
C ALA A 266 -22.65 -1.20 -13.85
N PRO A 267 -22.11 -1.31 -12.61
CA PRO A 267 -21.57 -0.15 -11.88
C PRO A 267 -20.29 0.45 -12.50
N LEU A 268 -19.59 -0.26 -13.36
CA LEU A 268 -18.32 0.14 -13.98
C LEU A 268 -18.56 0.55 -15.44
N THR A 269 -19.36 1.58 -15.65
CA THR A 269 -19.70 2.09 -16.99
C THR A 269 -19.33 3.56 -17.13
N GLY A 270 -19.13 4.02 -18.37
CA GLY A 270 -18.78 5.42 -18.67
C GLY A 270 -17.51 5.88 -17.95
N GLU A 271 -17.63 6.94 -17.16
CA GLU A 271 -16.53 7.54 -16.40
C GLU A 271 -15.97 6.57 -15.34
N THR A 272 -16.80 5.75 -14.71
CA THR A 272 -16.34 4.80 -13.69
C THR A 272 -15.46 3.69 -14.28
N PHE A 273 -15.72 3.30 -15.54
CA PHE A 273 -14.84 2.37 -16.25
C PHE A 273 -13.47 2.98 -16.52
N GLN A 274 -13.42 4.24 -17.00
CA GLN A 274 -12.15 4.95 -17.24
C GLN A 274 -11.31 5.10 -15.97
N LEU A 275 -11.97 5.43 -14.86
CA LEU A 275 -11.33 5.44 -13.54
C LEU A 275 -10.82 4.04 -13.17
N THR A 276 -11.58 2.99 -13.45
CA THR A 276 -11.14 1.61 -13.22
C THR A 276 -9.91 1.25 -14.04
N GLU A 277 -9.84 1.64 -15.32
CA GLU A 277 -8.65 1.45 -16.16
C GLU A 277 -7.43 2.19 -15.59
N LEU A 278 -7.61 3.42 -15.13
CA LEU A 278 -6.55 4.21 -14.50
C LEU A 278 -6.06 3.56 -13.19
N LEU A 279 -6.98 3.08 -12.35
CA LEU A 279 -6.67 2.37 -11.11
C LEU A 279 -5.82 1.13 -11.39
N PHE A 280 -6.24 0.27 -12.32
CA PHE A 280 -5.56 -0.98 -12.62
C PHE A 280 -4.19 -0.73 -13.28
N SER A 281 -4.12 0.20 -14.23
CA SER A 281 -2.86 0.55 -14.91
C SER A 281 -1.82 1.14 -13.96
N SER A 282 -2.24 1.95 -12.97
CA SER A 282 -1.33 2.49 -11.94
C SER A 282 -0.61 1.40 -11.13
N CYS A 283 -1.24 0.21 -11.04
CA CYS A 283 -0.74 -0.94 -10.32
C CYS A 283 -0.13 -2.02 -11.25
N GLY A 284 0.09 -1.71 -12.53
CA GLY A 284 0.72 -2.63 -13.48
C GLY A 284 -0.22 -3.71 -14.01
N VAL A 285 -1.53 -3.47 -14.00
CA VAL A 285 -2.54 -4.34 -14.61
C VAL A 285 -3.18 -3.62 -15.79
N GLU A 286 -3.02 -4.15 -16.99
CA GLU A 286 -3.65 -3.61 -18.19
C GLU A 286 -5.00 -4.30 -18.42
N LEU A 287 -6.05 -3.50 -18.59
CA LEU A 287 -7.38 -3.98 -18.97
C LEU A 287 -7.50 -3.89 -20.50
N GLN A 288 -7.69 -5.03 -21.15
CA GLN A 288 -7.78 -5.13 -22.60
C GLN A 288 -9.21 -5.44 -23.01
N ARG A 289 -9.81 -4.54 -23.78
CA ARG A 289 -11.17 -4.70 -24.29
C ARG A 289 -11.16 -5.26 -25.71
N ASP A 290 -11.78 -6.41 -25.89
CA ASP A 290 -12.06 -7.04 -27.18
C ASP A 290 -13.58 -7.18 -27.35
N GLY A 291 -14.22 -6.12 -27.85
CA GLY A 291 -15.67 -6.04 -27.96
C GLY A 291 -16.36 -6.05 -26.60
N ASP A 292 -17.12 -7.12 -26.33
CA ASP A 292 -17.78 -7.37 -25.05
C ASP A 292 -16.88 -8.12 -24.05
N VAL A 293 -15.74 -8.66 -24.50
CA VAL A 293 -14.83 -9.42 -23.65
C VAL A 293 -13.78 -8.49 -23.07
N LEU A 294 -13.61 -8.54 -21.76
CA LEU A 294 -12.54 -7.88 -21.03
C LEU A 294 -11.52 -8.92 -20.59
N LYS A 295 -10.28 -8.73 -21.03
CA LYS A 295 -9.12 -9.53 -20.60
C LYS A 295 -8.22 -8.66 -19.75
N THR A 296 -7.40 -9.30 -18.93
CA THR A 296 -6.43 -8.59 -18.09
C THR A 296 -5.04 -9.09 -18.39
N LYS A 297 -4.06 -8.20 -18.36
CA LYS A 297 -2.67 -8.53 -18.59
C LYS A 297 -1.81 -7.92 -17.49
N LEU A 298 -1.03 -8.76 -16.82
CA LEU A 298 -0.08 -8.33 -15.82
C LEU A 298 1.20 -7.82 -16.48
N SER A 299 1.71 -6.69 -16.00
CA SER A 299 3.02 -6.18 -16.37
C SER A 299 4.08 -6.75 -15.44
N GLU A 300 5.06 -7.46 -16.01
CA GLU A 300 6.13 -8.16 -15.27
C GLU A 300 7.06 -7.20 -14.50
N SER A 301 7.12 -5.91 -14.88
CA SER A 301 8.02 -4.92 -14.27
C SER A 301 7.48 -4.23 -13.01
N TYR A 302 6.25 -4.56 -12.57
CA TYR A 302 5.55 -3.82 -11.51
C TYR A 302 5.27 -4.63 -10.24
N GLN A 303 5.90 -5.78 -10.03
CA GLN A 303 5.79 -6.50 -8.75
C GLN A 303 6.31 -5.62 -7.59
N PRO A 304 5.65 -5.56 -6.42
CA PRO A 304 4.46 -6.33 -5.99
C PRO A 304 3.11 -5.60 -6.21
N ARG A 305 3.02 -4.57 -7.05
CA ARG A 305 1.83 -3.70 -7.16
C ARG A 305 0.52 -4.40 -7.54
N PRO A 306 0.48 -5.43 -8.41
CA PRO A 306 -0.75 -6.17 -8.67
C PRO A 306 -1.29 -6.86 -7.41
N LEU A 307 -0.40 -7.37 -6.54
CA LEU A 307 -0.80 -7.96 -5.26
C LEU A 307 -1.38 -6.88 -4.35
N VAL A 308 -0.72 -5.72 -4.24
CA VAL A 308 -1.20 -4.57 -3.45
C VAL A 308 -2.62 -4.17 -3.88
N LEU A 309 -2.88 -4.05 -5.19
CA LEU A 309 -4.21 -3.77 -5.73
C LEU A 309 -5.24 -4.84 -5.33
N CYS A 310 -4.87 -6.12 -5.48
CA CYS A 310 -5.74 -7.24 -5.13
C CYS A 310 -6.12 -7.21 -3.65
N LEU A 311 -5.15 -7.01 -2.76
CA LEU A 311 -5.35 -6.98 -1.32
C LEU A 311 -6.22 -5.79 -0.90
N ALA A 312 -5.97 -4.60 -1.44
CA ALA A 312 -6.74 -3.40 -1.16
C ALA A 312 -8.22 -3.57 -1.57
N ILE A 313 -8.48 -3.99 -2.82
CA ILE A 313 -9.85 -4.13 -3.33
C ILE A 313 -10.59 -5.28 -2.63
N LYS A 314 -9.99 -6.47 -2.52
CA LYS A 314 -10.63 -7.61 -1.81
C LYS A 314 -10.88 -7.29 -0.34
N GLY A 315 -9.95 -6.59 0.31
CA GLY A 315 -10.08 -6.11 1.67
C GLY A 315 -11.29 -5.19 1.86
N LEU A 316 -11.37 -4.12 1.06
CA LEU A 316 -12.49 -3.18 1.11
C LEU A 316 -13.82 -3.87 0.78
N ALA A 317 -13.85 -4.72 -0.25
CA ALA A 317 -15.05 -5.46 -0.64
C ALA A 317 -15.52 -6.43 0.45
N SER A 318 -14.61 -7.07 1.18
CA SER A 318 -14.96 -7.99 2.28
C SER A 318 -15.72 -7.29 3.42
N MET A 319 -15.47 -6.00 3.63
CA MET A 319 -16.19 -5.17 4.60
C MET A 319 -17.45 -4.51 4.02
N ALA A 320 -17.54 -4.39 2.68
CA ALA A 320 -18.66 -3.77 1.98
C ALA A 320 -19.81 -4.74 1.64
N ASN A 321 -19.54 -6.05 1.62
CA ASN A 321 -20.52 -7.09 1.35
C ASN A 321 -21.52 -7.20 2.52
N CYS A 322 -22.63 -6.48 2.43
CA CYS A 322 -23.79 -6.58 3.32
C CYS A 322 -25.00 -7.12 2.56
#